data_AF-A0A0N4ULY1-F1
#
_entry.id   AF-A0A0N4ULY1-F1
#
_cell.length_a   1.000
_cell.length_b   1.000
_cell.length_c   1.000
_cell.angle_alpha   90.00
_cell.angle_beta   90.00
_cell.angle_gamma   90.00
#
_symmetry.space_group_name_H-M   'P 1'
#
loop_
_entity.id
_entity.type
_entity.pdbx_description
1 polymer ?
#
loop_
_entity_poly.entity_id
_entity_poly.type
_entity_poly.pdbx_seq_one_letter_code
_entity_poly.pdbx_strand_id
1 'polypeptide(L)'
;MNASGIICLSVRNFIKRTIQEKELYIKTAKGLAKYDDLEKEIFVQHGYHIKHCEEPFPILEQLKKQTCAEVYTDWFKVAKKYDPNLKPPEEIPQSYRDMFTMNGHAIATKHYFDDRGVSVIPIWTEMFIAELLKNHPYLYKSYGDEGKAVHVATKAFSVQDKVGLVIGSISPWVEVMCLRNGAKKVITVDYYNLTIRHPQMQYYHALQLAKNWANYSEAFDFIVTFSSIEHSGLGRFGDPIDPLGDIREMRKIRCLLNNNGFLFLGIPIGVDRIHFNADRVYGQIRLAMLLEGFKIIGIFLHEEIVEMKNIKFGFEPRQYLFVLKKTPI
;
A
#
# COMPACT_ATOMS: atom_id res chain seq x y z
N MET A 1 12.48 -42.04 1.50
CA MET A 1 11.81 -41.04 2.35
C MET A 1 10.92 -40.20 1.45
N ASN A 2 9.61 -40.46 1.46
CA ASN A 2 8.64 -39.75 0.62
C ASN A 2 8.28 -38.41 1.27
N ALA A 3 8.58 -37.30 0.59
CA ALA A 3 7.97 -36.01 0.84
C ALA A 3 7.01 -35.73 -0.33
N SER A 4 5.82 -36.32 -0.26
CA SER A 4 4.69 -35.98 -1.11
C SER A 4 4.22 -34.57 -0.77
N GLY A 5 4.47 -33.62 -1.67
CA GLY A 5 3.98 -32.24 -1.58
C GLY A 5 2.45 -32.20 -1.66
N ILE A 6 1.83 -31.65 -0.63
CA ILE A 6 0.39 -31.45 -0.52
C ILE A 6 0.03 -30.28 -1.46
N ILE A 7 -0.69 -30.62 -2.54
CA ILE A 7 -1.36 -29.69 -3.47
C ILE A 7 -2.51 -29.02 -2.71
N CYS A 8 -2.85 -27.79 -3.10
CA CYS A 8 -3.84 -26.86 -2.54
C CYS A 8 -5.21 -27.51 -2.20
N LEU A 9 -5.26 -28.32 -1.15
CA LEU A 9 -6.49 -28.85 -0.56
C LEU A 9 -6.63 -28.29 0.84
N SER A 10 -7.43 -27.22 0.95
CA SER A 10 -7.94 -26.81 2.24
C SER A 10 -8.68 -27.98 2.91
N VAL A 11 -8.37 -28.18 4.19
CA VAL A 11 -8.90 -29.26 5.02
C VAL A 11 -10.38 -29.01 5.31
N ARG A 12 -11.27 -29.43 4.41
CA ARG A 12 -12.66 -29.82 4.73
C ARG A 12 -13.07 -31.06 3.93
N ASN A 13 -12.55 -32.20 4.39
CA ASN A 13 -13.17 -33.53 4.41
C ASN A 13 -14.08 -33.94 3.24
N PHE A 14 -13.54 -34.84 2.41
CA PHE A 14 -14.18 -36.06 1.87
C PHE A 14 -15.47 -35.97 1.03
N ILE A 15 -15.93 -34.80 0.60
CA ILE A 15 -17.09 -34.70 -0.28
C ILE A 15 -16.65 -34.39 -1.71
N LYS A 16 -16.69 -35.45 -2.53
CA LYS A 16 -16.75 -35.49 -4.01
C LYS A 16 -15.54 -34.96 -4.79
N ARG A 17 -14.69 -35.93 -5.14
CA ARG A 17 -13.86 -35.96 -6.37
C ARG A 17 -14.72 -35.72 -7.63
N THR A 18 -14.97 -34.49 -8.07
CA THR A 18 -15.35 -34.21 -9.50
C THR A 18 -15.26 -32.73 -9.92
N ILE A 19 -14.26 -31.97 -9.49
CA ILE A 19 -13.96 -30.68 -10.15
C ILE A 19 -12.47 -30.71 -10.46
N GLN A 20 -12.11 -30.78 -11.75
CA GLN A 20 -10.76 -30.43 -12.19
C GLN A 20 -10.50 -29.01 -11.70
N GLU A 21 -9.62 -28.85 -10.72
CA GLU A 21 -9.17 -27.52 -10.29
C GLU A 21 -8.56 -26.83 -11.51
N LYS A 22 -9.23 -25.76 -11.98
CA LYS A 22 -8.78 -24.96 -13.11
C LYS A 22 -7.39 -24.42 -12.78
N GLU A 23 -6.38 -24.79 -13.55
CA GLU A 23 -5.04 -24.24 -13.40
C GLU A 23 -5.08 -22.75 -13.73
N LEU A 24 -4.71 -21.91 -12.76
CA LEU A 24 -4.65 -20.45 -12.92
C LEU A 24 -3.20 -19.99 -13.11
N TYR A 25 -3.03 -18.97 -13.93
CA TYR A 25 -1.73 -18.44 -14.34
C TYR A 25 -1.66 -16.93 -14.19
N ILE A 26 -0.47 -16.43 -13.88
CA ILE A 26 -0.12 -15.01 -13.90
C ILE A 26 0.97 -14.78 -14.94
N LYS A 27 0.86 -13.71 -15.72
CA LYS A 27 1.94 -13.27 -16.59
C LYS A 27 2.99 -12.53 -15.76
N THR A 28 4.22 -13.03 -15.78
CA THR A 28 5.36 -12.52 -15.02
C THR A 28 6.51 -12.15 -15.95
N ALA A 29 7.60 -11.59 -15.41
CA ALA A 29 8.83 -11.34 -16.15
C ALA A 29 9.48 -12.64 -16.70
N LYS A 30 9.22 -13.81 -16.08
CA LYS A 30 9.67 -15.13 -16.56
C LYS A 30 8.72 -15.78 -17.57
N GLY A 31 7.60 -15.13 -17.91
CA GLY A 31 6.51 -15.73 -18.68
C GLY A 31 5.33 -16.11 -17.80
N LEU A 32 4.50 -17.05 -18.27
CA LEU A 32 3.32 -17.51 -17.53
C LEU A 32 3.77 -18.40 -16.36
N ALA A 33 3.39 -18.02 -15.15
CA ALA A 33 3.66 -18.78 -13.93
C ALA A 33 2.34 -19.30 -13.34
N LYS A 34 2.31 -20.58 -12.97
CA LYS A 34 1.15 -21.20 -12.32
C LYS A 34 1.06 -20.76 -10.87
N TYR A 35 -0.15 -20.65 -10.33
CA TYR A 35 -0.37 -20.28 -8.93
C TYR A 35 0.39 -21.20 -7.96
N ASP A 36 0.36 -22.52 -8.19
CA ASP A 36 1.07 -23.52 -7.37
C ASP A 36 2.60 -23.32 -7.35
N ASP A 37 3.16 -22.86 -8.46
CA ASP A 37 4.59 -22.58 -8.57
C ASP A 37 4.92 -21.29 -7.81
N LEU A 38 4.11 -20.24 -8.00
CA LEU A 38 4.23 -18.97 -7.28
C LEU A 38 4.08 -19.14 -5.75
N GLU A 39 3.27 -20.09 -5.30
CA GLU A 39 3.15 -20.40 -3.87
C GLU A 39 4.49 -20.85 -3.27
N LYS A 40 5.17 -21.80 -3.93
CA LYS A 40 6.46 -22.34 -3.49
C LYS A 40 7.60 -21.36 -3.72
N GLU A 41 7.58 -20.69 -4.86
CA GLU A 41 8.65 -19.81 -5.31
C GLU A 41 8.58 -18.45 -4.64
N ILE A 42 7.42 -17.94 -4.22
CA ILE A 42 7.29 -16.58 -3.71
C ILE A 42 6.54 -16.56 -2.38
N PHE A 43 5.28 -17.00 -2.35
CA PHE A 43 4.40 -16.70 -1.21
C PHE A 43 4.89 -17.33 0.09
N VAL A 44 5.24 -18.62 0.08
CA VAL A 44 5.75 -19.34 1.27
C VAL A 44 7.03 -18.70 1.80
N GLN A 45 7.95 -18.31 0.91
CA GLN A 45 9.21 -17.66 1.28
C GLN A 45 8.98 -16.29 1.95
N HIS A 46 7.87 -15.62 1.62
CA HIS A 46 7.48 -14.34 2.19
C HIS A 46 6.49 -14.46 3.36
N GLY A 47 6.22 -15.68 3.84
CA GLY A 47 5.36 -15.92 5.00
C GLY A 47 3.87 -16.01 4.68
N TYR A 48 3.50 -16.38 3.47
CA TYR A 48 2.11 -16.51 3.00
C TYR A 48 1.82 -17.91 2.44
N HIS A 49 0.55 -18.29 2.41
CA HIS A 49 0.04 -19.39 1.58
C HIS A 49 -1.18 -18.91 0.78
N ILE A 50 -1.52 -19.62 -0.29
CA ILE A 50 -2.75 -19.37 -1.05
C ILE A 50 -3.93 -19.90 -0.23
N LYS A 51 -4.79 -19.00 0.23
CA LYS A 51 -6.01 -19.35 0.95
C LYS A 51 -7.08 -19.86 -0.02
N HIS A 52 -7.26 -19.17 -1.13
CA HIS A 52 -8.12 -19.60 -2.22
C HIS A 52 -7.67 -19.02 -3.56
N CYS A 53 -7.88 -19.82 -4.61
CA CYS A 53 -7.62 -19.43 -5.99
C CYS A 53 -8.76 -18.54 -6.51
N GLU A 54 -8.44 -17.31 -6.89
CA GLU A 54 -9.37 -16.33 -7.45
C GLU A 54 -8.71 -15.61 -8.63
N GLU A 55 -9.50 -15.17 -9.61
CA GLU A 55 -9.02 -14.29 -10.67
C GLU A 55 -9.37 -12.83 -10.34
N PRO A 56 -8.47 -11.86 -10.61
CA PRO A 56 -7.24 -12.03 -11.37
C PRO A 56 -6.03 -12.47 -10.54
N PHE A 57 -6.08 -12.48 -9.21
CA PHE A 57 -4.95 -12.87 -8.37
C PHE A 57 -5.40 -13.72 -7.16
N PRO A 58 -4.54 -14.61 -6.63
CA PRO A 58 -4.90 -15.45 -5.49
C PRO A 58 -5.15 -14.59 -4.26
N ILE A 59 -6.02 -15.07 -3.37
CA ILE A 59 -6.16 -14.50 -2.04
C ILE A 59 -5.23 -15.24 -1.10
N LEU A 60 -4.37 -14.48 -0.43
CA LEU A 60 -3.34 -15.01 0.46
C LEU A 60 -3.77 -14.93 1.92
N GLU A 61 -3.16 -15.77 2.75
CA GLU A 61 -3.20 -15.67 4.21
C GLU A 61 -1.80 -15.84 4.78
N GLN A 62 -1.46 -15.06 5.81
CA GLN A 62 -0.18 -15.21 6.50
C GLN A 62 -0.06 -16.60 7.13
N LEU A 63 1.10 -17.24 6.92
CA LEU A 63 1.46 -18.49 7.61
C LEU A 63 1.49 -18.31 9.13
N LYS A 64 1.91 -17.13 9.60
CA LYS A 64 1.84 -16.73 11.00
C LYS A 64 1.29 -15.31 11.10
N LYS A 65 0.07 -15.20 11.65
CA LYS A 65 -0.54 -13.90 11.94
C LYS A 65 0.33 -13.12 12.94
N GLN A 66 0.53 -11.83 12.68
CA GLN A 66 1.24 -10.93 13.57
C GLN A 66 0.25 -10.10 14.40
N THR A 67 0.53 -9.96 15.69
CA THR A 67 -0.09 -8.94 16.52
C THR A 67 0.42 -7.55 16.14
N CYS A 68 -0.32 -6.49 16.47
CA CYS A 68 0.15 -5.12 16.21
C CYS A 68 1.47 -4.81 16.93
N ALA A 69 1.68 -5.33 18.14
CA ALA A 69 2.95 -5.21 18.84
C ALA A 69 4.12 -5.83 18.05
N GLU A 70 3.92 -7.03 17.47
CA GLU A 70 4.92 -7.68 16.61
C GLU A 70 5.15 -6.91 15.31
N VAL A 71 4.09 -6.40 14.66
CA VAL A 71 4.19 -5.57 13.44
C VAL A 71 5.08 -4.35 13.68
N TYR A 72 4.81 -3.57 14.73
CA TYR A 72 5.61 -2.38 15.04
C TYR A 72 7.00 -2.73 15.53
N THR A 73 7.18 -3.81 16.31
CA THR A 73 8.50 -4.28 16.74
C THR A 73 9.37 -4.65 15.54
N ASP A 74 8.82 -5.37 14.57
CA ASP A 74 9.52 -5.77 13.34
C ASP A 74 9.88 -4.56 12.48
N TRP A 75 8.93 -3.63 12.31
CA TRP A 75 9.17 -2.37 11.61
C TRP A 75 10.29 -1.55 12.27
N PHE A 76 10.33 -1.48 13.61
CA PHE A 76 11.39 -0.77 14.33
C PHE A 76 12.78 -1.36 14.13
N LYS A 77 12.90 -2.68 13.90
CA LYS A 77 14.20 -3.29 13.58
C LYS A 77 14.77 -2.78 12.26
N VAL A 78 13.91 -2.52 11.28
CA VAL A 78 14.28 -1.94 9.99
C VAL A 78 14.61 -0.46 10.15
N ALA A 79 13.70 0.31 10.77
CA ALA A 79 13.87 1.75 10.97
C ALA A 79 15.17 2.12 11.73
N LYS A 80 15.65 1.27 12.64
CA LYS A 80 16.93 1.47 13.36
C LYS A 80 18.17 1.41 12.48
N LYS A 81 18.06 0.90 11.25
CA LYS A 81 19.16 0.89 10.26
C LYS A 81 19.32 2.22 9.54
N TYR A 82 18.47 3.21 9.83
CA TYR A 82 18.54 4.54 9.24
C TYR A 82 19.89 5.19 9.56
N ASP A 83 20.58 5.66 8.52
CA ASP A 83 21.81 6.46 8.62
C ASP A 83 21.65 7.70 7.74
N PRO A 84 21.60 8.92 8.32
CA PRO A 84 21.44 10.15 7.56
C PRO A 84 22.62 10.43 6.61
N ASN A 85 23.79 9.82 6.85
CA ASN A 85 24.97 10.01 6.01
C ASN A 85 25.00 9.06 4.80
N LEU A 86 24.18 8.01 4.81
CA LEU A 86 24.16 7.04 3.74
C LEU A 86 23.46 7.63 2.50
N LYS A 87 24.14 7.59 1.36
CA LYS A 87 23.57 7.95 0.06
C LYS A 87 22.53 6.88 -0.35
N PRO A 88 21.37 7.25 -0.93
CA PRO A 88 20.45 6.31 -1.54
C PRO A 88 21.18 5.41 -2.54
N PRO A 89 20.93 4.09 -2.54
CA PRO A 89 21.58 3.19 -3.49
C PRO A 89 21.02 3.38 -4.89
N GLU A 90 21.91 3.28 -5.88
CA GLU A 90 21.57 3.36 -7.30
C GLU A 90 21.12 2.04 -7.90
N GLU A 91 21.45 0.93 -7.24
CA GLU A 91 21.17 -0.44 -7.69
C GLU A 91 20.71 -1.30 -6.53
N ILE A 92 19.90 -2.32 -6.84
CA ILE A 92 19.45 -3.29 -5.85
C ILE A 92 20.69 -3.96 -5.24
N PRO A 93 20.93 -3.87 -3.92
CA PRO A 93 22.04 -4.59 -3.31
C PRO A 93 21.90 -6.08 -3.60
N GLN A 94 23.01 -6.74 -3.97
CA GLN A 94 22.98 -8.11 -4.49
C GLN A 94 22.24 -9.08 -3.55
N SER A 95 22.42 -8.92 -2.23
CA SER A 95 21.76 -9.73 -1.20
C SER A 95 20.23 -9.58 -1.14
N TYR A 96 19.66 -8.53 -1.74
CA TYR A 96 18.22 -8.26 -1.77
C TYR A 96 17.59 -8.46 -3.15
N ARG A 97 18.40 -8.79 -4.18
CA ARG A 97 17.94 -8.85 -5.57
C ARG A 97 16.74 -9.78 -5.76
N ASP A 98 16.82 -10.97 -5.20
CA ASP A 98 15.77 -11.97 -5.31
C ASP A 98 14.50 -11.56 -4.55
N MET A 99 14.63 -10.90 -3.40
CA MET A 99 13.47 -10.40 -2.65
C MET A 99 12.75 -9.25 -3.38
N PHE A 100 13.50 -8.30 -3.96
CA PHE A 100 12.90 -7.20 -4.73
C PHE A 100 12.26 -7.66 -6.03
N THR A 101 12.86 -8.65 -6.69
CA THR A 101 12.37 -9.17 -7.97
C THR A 101 11.39 -10.33 -7.82
N MET A 102 11.06 -10.72 -6.58
CA MET A 102 10.28 -11.91 -6.26
C MET A 102 10.81 -13.13 -7.02
N ASN A 103 12.08 -13.46 -6.80
CA ASN A 103 12.83 -14.51 -7.50
C ASN A 103 12.81 -14.37 -9.02
N GLY A 104 12.86 -13.13 -9.54
CA GLY A 104 12.88 -12.82 -10.96
C GLY A 104 11.50 -12.78 -11.64
N HIS A 105 10.38 -12.91 -10.92
CA HIS A 105 9.04 -12.78 -11.50
C HIS A 105 8.60 -11.32 -11.72
N ALA A 106 9.24 -10.37 -11.05
CA ALA A 106 9.06 -8.94 -11.29
C ALA A 106 10.17 -8.37 -12.18
N ILE A 107 9.79 -7.42 -13.03
CA ILE A 107 10.73 -6.67 -13.87
C ILE A 107 11.52 -5.71 -12.98
N ALA A 108 12.85 -5.67 -13.10
CA ALA A 108 13.68 -4.66 -12.45
C ALA A 108 14.21 -3.66 -13.46
N THR A 109 14.03 -2.38 -13.19
CA THR A 109 14.64 -1.28 -13.95
C THR A 109 15.30 -0.28 -12.99
N LYS A 110 16.22 0.55 -13.50
CA LYS A 110 16.95 1.55 -12.71
C LYS A 110 16.34 2.93 -12.90
N HIS A 111 15.78 3.51 -11.85
CA HIS A 111 15.24 4.88 -11.83
C HIS A 111 15.71 5.55 -10.53
N TYR A 112 16.76 6.36 -10.61
CA TYR A 112 17.45 6.85 -9.42
C TYR A 112 17.10 8.31 -9.11
N PHE A 113 16.80 8.56 -7.83
CA PHE A 113 16.58 9.85 -7.21
C PHE A 113 17.29 9.89 -5.83
N ASP A 114 17.69 11.09 -5.40
CA ASP A 114 18.14 11.37 -4.04
C ASP A 114 17.30 12.52 -3.50
N ASP A 115 16.21 12.18 -2.83
CA ASP A 115 15.26 13.15 -2.27
C ASP A 115 15.46 13.31 -0.77
N ARG A 116 16.66 13.01 -0.25
CA ARG A 116 16.98 13.28 1.16
C ARG A 116 16.91 14.78 1.44
N GLY A 117 16.17 15.14 2.48
CA GLY A 117 16.13 16.49 3.02
C GLY A 117 15.34 17.48 2.17
N VAL A 118 14.23 17.99 2.71
CA VAL A 118 13.59 19.19 2.18
C VAL A 118 14.22 20.41 2.85
N SER A 119 14.66 21.39 2.06
CA SER A 119 15.29 22.62 2.56
C SER A 119 14.30 23.62 3.17
N VAL A 120 13.00 23.50 2.86
CA VAL A 120 11.94 24.37 3.36
C VAL A 120 10.82 23.53 3.95
N ILE A 121 10.56 23.68 5.24
CA ILE A 121 9.40 23.06 5.91
C ILE A 121 8.13 23.73 5.38
N PRO A 122 7.22 23.01 4.69
CA PRO A 122 5.97 23.60 4.25
C PRO A 122 5.10 24.00 5.45
N ILE A 123 4.40 25.12 5.35
CA ILE A 123 3.47 25.61 6.36
C ILE A 123 2.07 25.70 5.77
N TRP A 124 1.14 24.89 6.27
CA TRP A 124 -0.25 24.92 5.86
C TRP A 124 -1.06 25.74 6.86
N THR A 125 -1.29 27.01 6.54
CA THR A 125 -2.07 27.93 7.36
C THR A 125 -3.57 27.77 7.12
N GLU A 126 -4.38 28.18 8.10
CA GLU A 126 -5.83 28.19 7.96
C GLU A 126 -6.31 28.99 6.74
N MET A 127 -5.69 30.16 6.47
CA MET A 127 -5.98 30.95 5.28
C MET A 127 -5.67 30.20 3.98
N PHE A 128 -4.54 29.49 3.92
CA PHE A 128 -4.17 28.70 2.75
C PHE A 128 -5.16 27.55 2.51
N ILE A 129 -5.53 26.83 3.57
CA ILE A 129 -6.53 25.76 3.49
C ILE A 129 -7.91 26.29 3.09
N ALA A 130 -8.33 27.42 3.66
CA ALA A 130 -9.60 28.07 3.32
C ALA A 130 -9.65 28.46 1.83
N GLU A 131 -8.54 28.90 1.25
CA GLU A 131 -8.47 29.23 -0.18
C GLU A 131 -8.61 27.97 -1.06
N LEU A 132 -7.97 26.85 -0.69
CA LEU A 132 -8.16 25.59 -1.41
C LEU A 132 -9.60 25.07 -1.31
N LEU A 133 -10.27 25.25 -0.16
CA LEU A 133 -11.67 24.85 0.04
C LEU A 133 -12.66 25.63 -0.84
N LYS A 134 -12.37 26.88 -1.21
CA LYS A 134 -13.22 27.67 -2.14
C LYS A 134 -13.14 27.15 -3.57
N ASN A 135 -11.99 26.64 -3.97
CA ASN A 135 -11.72 26.20 -5.34
C ASN A 135 -12.37 24.86 -5.67
N HIS A 136 -12.55 24.53 -6.95
CA HIS A 136 -12.97 23.17 -7.33
C HIS A 136 -11.87 22.15 -6.95
N PRO A 137 -12.19 20.93 -6.44
CA PRO A 137 -11.19 19.95 -6.01
C PRO A 137 -10.13 19.60 -7.05
N TYR A 138 -10.46 19.73 -8.33
CA TYR A 138 -9.54 19.41 -9.42
C TYR A 138 -8.50 20.49 -9.70
N LEU A 139 -8.60 21.67 -9.08
CA LEU A 139 -7.63 22.76 -9.24
C LEU A 139 -6.40 22.60 -8.35
N TYR A 140 -6.48 21.81 -7.27
CA TYR A 140 -5.38 21.57 -6.35
C TYR A 140 -5.02 20.08 -6.21
N LYS A 141 -5.59 19.21 -7.05
CA LYS A 141 -5.23 17.80 -7.11
C LYS A 141 -3.76 17.63 -7.51
N SER A 142 -3.11 16.61 -6.94
CA SER A 142 -1.83 16.10 -7.43
C SER A 142 -2.06 14.88 -8.33
N TYR A 143 -1.05 14.44 -9.07
CA TYR A 143 -1.13 13.25 -9.95
C TYR A 143 -2.18 13.34 -11.07
N GLY A 144 -2.39 14.53 -11.62
CA GLY A 144 -3.26 14.73 -12.78
C GLY A 144 -4.67 14.17 -12.56
N ASP A 145 -5.21 13.51 -13.56
CA ASP A 145 -6.58 12.97 -13.50
C ASP A 145 -6.74 11.78 -12.56
N GLU A 146 -5.66 11.05 -12.27
CA GLU A 146 -5.70 9.89 -11.35
C GLU A 146 -5.98 10.35 -9.91
N GLY A 147 -5.47 11.53 -9.52
CA GLY A 147 -5.79 12.14 -8.23
C GLY A 147 -7.26 12.51 -8.04
N LYS A 148 -8.06 12.63 -9.10
CA LYS A 148 -9.51 12.89 -8.99
C LYS A 148 -10.23 11.79 -8.20
N ALA A 149 -9.71 10.56 -8.26
CA ALA A 149 -10.29 9.40 -7.61
C ALA A 149 -10.39 9.57 -6.09
N VAL A 150 -9.48 10.33 -5.46
CA VAL A 150 -9.55 10.61 -4.02
C VAL A 150 -10.83 11.35 -3.65
N HIS A 151 -11.18 12.40 -4.39
CA HIS A 151 -12.38 13.18 -4.13
C HIS A 151 -13.65 12.32 -4.32
N VAL A 152 -13.73 11.58 -5.42
CA VAL A 152 -14.90 10.77 -5.75
C VAL A 152 -15.07 9.60 -4.79
N ALA A 153 -13.99 8.87 -4.50
CA ALA A 153 -14.03 7.71 -3.63
C ALA A 153 -14.37 8.09 -2.18
N THR A 154 -13.75 9.14 -1.62
CA THR A 154 -14.04 9.57 -0.24
C THR A 154 -15.43 10.18 -0.07
N LYS A 155 -16.03 10.71 -1.16
CA LYS A 155 -17.43 11.12 -1.19
C LYS A 155 -18.37 9.93 -1.26
N ALA A 156 -18.10 8.96 -2.14
CA ALA A 156 -18.91 7.76 -2.32
C ALA A 156 -18.88 6.84 -1.08
N PHE A 157 -17.69 6.61 -0.53
CA PHE A 157 -17.46 5.91 0.73
C PHE A 157 -17.30 6.93 1.85
N SER A 158 -18.42 7.61 2.14
CA SER A 158 -18.51 8.81 2.97
C SER A 158 -17.50 8.89 4.12
N VAL A 159 -16.69 9.96 4.09
CA VAL A 159 -15.79 10.39 5.17
C VAL A 159 -16.44 11.44 6.10
N GLN A 160 -17.73 11.73 5.92
CA GLN A 160 -18.49 12.71 6.71
C GLN A 160 -18.42 12.40 8.21
N ASP A 161 -18.12 13.42 9.01
CA ASP A 161 -18.01 13.41 10.48
C ASP A 161 -16.98 12.42 11.07
N LYS A 162 -16.10 11.88 10.23
CA LYS A 162 -15.10 10.88 10.60
C LYS A 162 -13.72 11.47 10.88
N VAL A 163 -12.93 10.74 11.66
CA VAL A 163 -11.51 11.04 11.90
C VAL A 163 -10.65 10.16 10.99
N GLY A 164 -9.77 10.78 10.21
CA GLY A 164 -8.91 10.05 9.28
C GLY A 164 -7.44 10.36 9.37
N LEU A 165 -6.65 9.45 8.81
CA LEU A 165 -5.20 9.57 8.63
C LEU A 165 -4.88 9.69 7.13
N VAL A 166 -4.01 10.63 6.76
CA VAL A 166 -3.40 10.73 5.43
C VAL A 166 -1.93 10.37 5.56
N ILE A 167 -1.46 9.40 4.79
CA ILE A 167 -0.06 8.93 4.81
C ILE A 167 0.64 9.38 3.53
N GLY A 168 1.79 10.02 3.68
CA GLY A 168 2.66 10.39 2.56
C GLY A 168 2.16 11.59 1.77
N SER A 169 2.01 12.75 2.42
CA SER A 169 1.46 13.95 1.78
C SER A 169 2.26 15.19 2.18
N ILE A 170 2.88 15.83 1.18
CA ILE A 170 3.65 17.08 1.32
C ILE A 170 2.92 18.32 0.77
N SER A 171 1.74 18.15 0.19
CA SER A 171 0.80 19.21 -0.16
C SER A 171 -0.61 18.83 0.33
N PRO A 172 -1.46 19.77 0.78
CA PRO A 172 -2.69 19.43 1.52
C PRO A 172 -3.85 18.94 0.64
N TRP A 173 -3.58 18.36 -0.53
CA TRP A 173 -4.62 18.10 -1.53
C TRP A 173 -5.59 17.00 -1.09
N VAL A 174 -5.08 15.89 -0.53
CA VAL A 174 -5.91 14.80 0.01
C VAL A 174 -6.69 15.27 1.22
N GLU A 175 -6.03 16.00 2.11
CA GLU A 175 -6.58 16.52 3.34
C GLU A 175 -7.75 17.47 3.06
N VAL A 176 -7.55 18.41 2.14
CA VAL A 176 -8.59 19.37 1.72
C VAL A 176 -9.75 18.64 1.03
N MET A 177 -9.49 17.62 0.21
CA MET A 177 -10.56 16.80 -0.37
C MET A 177 -11.39 16.08 0.71
N CYS A 178 -10.74 15.55 1.75
CA CYS A 178 -11.43 14.91 2.87
C CYS A 178 -12.25 15.91 3.69
N LEU A 179 -11.69 17.09 4.01
CA LEU A 179 -12.42 18.15 4.72
C LEU A 179 -13.62 18.66 3.92
N ARG A 180 -13.46 18.87 2.60
CA ARG A 180 -14.56 19.21 1.69
C ARG A 180 -15.66 18.16 1.73
N ASN A 181 -15.30 16.90 1.81
CA ASN A 181 -16.23 15.77 1.91
C ASN A 181 -16.72 15.53 3.36
N GLY A 182 -16.51 16.50 4.26
CA GLY A 182 -17.10 16.53 5.58
C GLY A 182 -16.32 15.82 6.67
N ALA A 183 -15.05 15.44 6.44
CA ALA A 183 -14.23 14.85 7.49
C ALA A 183 -14.15 15.78 8.71
N LYS A 184 -14.37 15.20 9.91
CA LYS A 184 -14.33 15.93 11.17
C LYS A 184 -12.91 16.40 11.51
N LYS A 185 -11.94 15.50 11.34
CA LYS A 185 -10.52 15.73 11.61
C LYS A 185 -9.67 14.90 10.66
N VAL A 186 -8.60 15.50 10.16
CA VAL A 186 -7.61 14.82 9.31
C VAL A 186 -6.24 14.94 9.95
N ILE A 187 -5.57 13.81 10.14
CA ILE A 187 -4.21 13.74 10.64
C ILE A 187 -3.30 13.36 9.48
N THR A 188 -2.24 14.11 9.22
CA THR A 188 -1.25 13.80 8.18
C THR A 188 -0.01 13.20 8.83
N VAL A 189 0.54 12.14 8.23
CA VAL A 189 1.80 11.53 8.66
C VAL A 189 2.76 11.41 7.49
N ASP A 190 3.99 11.84 7.74
CA ASP A 190 5.09 11.78 6.78
C ASP A 190 6.44 11.65 7.51
N TYR A 191 7.50 11.30 6.79
CA TYR A 191 8.88 11.38 7.28
C TYR A 191 9.47 12.78 7.13
N TYR A 192 8.92 13.61 6.24
CA TYR A 192 9.27 15.01 6.18
C TYR A 192 8.57 15.82 7.25
N ASN A 193 9.28 16.82 7.78
CA ASN A 193 8.71 17.79 8.70
C ASN A 193 7.74 18.72 7.97
N LEU A 194 6.57 18.90 8.55
CA LEU A 194 5.50 19.76 8.08
C LEU A 194 4.93 20.55 9.26
N THR A 195 4.55 21.80 9.04
CA THR A 195 3.79 22.58 10.02
C THR A 195 2.36 22.79 9.53
N ILE A 196 1.37 22.29 10.28
CA ILE A 196 -0.05 22.53 10.01
C ILE A 196 -0.61 23.46 11.09
N ARG A 197 -1.29 24.53 10.68
CA ARG A 197 -1.99 25.49 11.55
C ARG A 197 -3.45 25.61 11.07
N HIS A 198 -4.25 24.60 11.37
CA HIS A 198 -5.67 24.54 11.02
C HIS A 198 -6.43 23.72 12.09
N PRO A 199 -7.62 24.15 12.56
CA PRO A 199 -8.30 23.54 13.70
C PRO A 199 -8.72 22.07 13.50
N GLN A 200 -9.00 21.67 12.26
CA GLN A 200 -9.39 20.29 11.93
C GLN A 200 -8.25 19.43 11.38
N MET A 201 -7.02 19.97 11.28
CA MET A 201 -5.89 19.24 10.72
C MET A 201 -4.73 19.17 11.70
N GLN A 202 -4.01 18.05 11.69
CA GLN A 202 -2.86 17.86 12.56
C GLN A 202 -1.77 17.07 11.83
N TYR A 203 -0.51 17.32 12.16
CA TYR A 203 0.62 16.58 11.63
C TYR A 203 1.28 15.72 12.73
N TYR A 204 1.73 14.53 12.35
CA TYR A 204 2.68 13.74 13.12
C TYR A 204 3.82 13.26 12.24
N HIS A 205 5.03 13.27 12.78
CA HIS A 205 6.15 12.60 12.13
C HIS A 205 5.96 11.07 12.20
N ALA A 206 6.26 10.35 11.12
CA ALA A 206 6.05 8.90 11.00
C ALA A 206 6.68 8.09 12.16
N LEU A 207 7.94 8.40 12.52
CA LEU A 207 8.61 7.80 13.67
C LEU A 207 7.91 8.08 15.01
N GLN A 208 7.31 9.27 15.20
CA GLN A 208 6.61 9.62 16.43
C GLN A 208 5.29 8.85 16.54
N LEU A 209 4.53 8.77 15.44
CA LEU A 209 3.32 7.96 15.39
C LEU A 209 3.64 6.49 15.65
N ALA A 210 4.68 5.96 14.99
CA ALA A 210 5.10 4.57 15.18
C ALA A 210 5.52 4.28 16.63
N LYS A 211 6.22 5.21 17.32
CA LYS A 211 6.63 5.02 18.72
C LYS A 211 5.45 4.97 19.68
N ASN A 212 4.38 5.70 19.34
CA ASN A 212 3.17 5.81 20.16
C ASN A 212 2.00 5.04 19.55
N TRP A 213 2.26 4.03 18.71
CA TRP A 213 1.24 3.35 17.92
C TRP A 213 0.08 2.80 18.76
N ALA A 214 0.37 2.34 19.98
CA ALA A 214 -0.63 1.78 20.89
C ALA A 214 -1.74 2.80 21.23
N ASN A 215 -1.40 4.09 21.29
CA ASN A 215 -2.38 5.17 21.53
C ASN A 215 -3.28 5.44 20.30
N TYR A 216 -2.90 4.91 19.13
CA TYR A 216 -3.59 5.11 17.86
C TYR A 216 -4.10 3.79 17.26
N SER A 217 -4.03 2.69 18.01
CA SER A 217 -4.54 1.39 17.57
C SER A 217 -6.05 1.52 17.32
N GLU A 218 -6.48 1.16 16.12
CA GLU A 218 -7.88 1.26 15.67
C GLU A 218 -8.51 2.66 15.87
N ALA A 219 -7.70 3.72 15.86
CA ALA A 219 -8.16 5.09 16.14
C ALA A 219 -8.76 5.83 14.93
N PHE A 220 -8.63 5.28 13.72
CA PHE A 220 -9.03 5.98 12.49
C PHE A 220 -10.20 5.29 11.79
N ASP A 221 -11.20 6.09 11.42
CA ASP A 221 -12.37 5.68 10.64
C ASP A 221 -12.04 5.54 9.15
N PHE A 222 -11.03 6.26 8.69
CA PHE A 222 -10.49 6.10 7.36
C PHE A 222 -9.00 6.39 7.33
N ILE A 223 -8.32 5.78 6.37
CA ILE A 223 -6.93 6.09 6.04
C ILE A 223 -6.84 6.32 4.54
N VAL A 224 -6.22 7.42 4.11
CA VAL A 224 -5.90 7.66 2.70
C VAL A 224 -4.40 7.62 2.52
N THR A 225 -3.95 6.86 1.55
CA THR A 225 -2.56 6.87 1.10
C THR A 225 -2.58 6.82 -0.41
N PHE A 226 -2.05 7.86 -1.05
CA PHE A 226 -2.05 7.99 -2.50
C PHE A 226 -0.63 8.31 -2.94
N SER A 227 -0.08 7.40 -3.74
CA SER A 227 1.29 7.46 -4.24
C SER A 227 2.36 7.61 -3.14
N SER A 228 2.39 6.65 -2.22
CA SER A 228 3.29 6.70 -1.05
C SER A 228 3.86 5.33 -0.71
N ILE A 229 3.00 4.32 -0.61
CA ILE A 229 3.39 2.97 -0.18
C ILE A 229 4.39 2.34 -1.14
N GLU A 230 4.26 2.60 -2.45
CA GLU A 230 5.17 2.10 -3.48
C GLU A 230 6.63 2.50 -3.30
N HIS A 231 6.90 3.62 -2.61
CA HIS A 231 8.25 4.13 -2.37
C HIS A 231 8.94 3.51 -1.15
N SER A 232 8.20 2.78 -0.30
CA SER A 232 8.70 2.35 1.02
C SER A 232 9.82 1.30 0.92
N GLY A 233 10.95 1.55 1.58
CA GLY A 233 12.08 0.62 1.67
C GLY A 233 13.00 0.62 0.43
N LEU A 234 12.90 1.65 -0.41
CA LEU A 234 13.71 1.79 -1.63
C LEU A 234 14.91 2.72 -1.46
N GLY A 235 14.98 3.46 -0.34
CA GLY A 235 16.11 4.30 0.03
C GLY A 235 16.16 5.67 -0.60
N ARG A 236 15.27 6.00 -1.55
CA ARG A 236 15.19 7.32 -2.21
C ARG A 236 15.11 8.49 -1.23
N PHE A 237 14.44 8.31 -0.10
CA PHE A 237 14.26 9.35 0.92
C PHE A 237 15.27 9.24 2.07
N GLY A 238 16.29 8.39 1.91
CA GLY A 238 17.23 8.01 2.98
C GLY A 238 16.67 6.95 3.92
N ASP A 239 15.49 6.39 3.63
CA ASP A 239 14.93 5.27 4.36
C ASP A 239 15.80 4.00 4.24
N PRO A 240 15.80 3.11 5.23
CA PRO A 240 16.53 1.85 5.13
C PRO A 240 16.00 0.97 4.00
N ILE A 241 16.91 0.29 3.30
CA ILE A 241 16.52 -0.69 2.28
C ILE A 241 15.76 -1.86 2.92
N ASP A 242 14.53 -2.04 2.47
CA ASP A 242 13.62 -3.10 2.89
C ASP A 242 12.78 -3.57 1.70
N PRO A 243 13.06 -4.78 1.17
CA PRO A 243 12.24 -5.37 0.12
C PRO A 243 10.77 -5.49 0.48
N LEU A 244 10.41 -5.53 1.78
CA LEU A 244 9.03 -5.66 2.28
C LEU A 244 8.48 -4.35 2.86
N GLY A 245 9.12 -3.20 2.62
CA GLY A 245 8.74 -1.92 3.21
C GLY A 245 7.27 -1.55 2.97
N ASP A 246 6.80 -1.67 1.73
CA ASP A 246 5.39 -1.50 1.32
C ASP A 246 4.42 -2.39 2.13
N ILE A 247 4.72 -3.68 2.24
CA ILE A 247 3.92 -4.65 2.99
C ILE A 247 3.90 -4.31 4.49
N ARG A 248 5.01 -3.84 5.04
CA ARG A 248 5.09 -3.42 6.45
C ARG A 248 4.25 -2.19 6.73
N GLU A 249 4.26 -1.22 5.82
CA GLU A 249 3.38 -0.06 5.93
C GLU A 249 1.91 -0.47 5.87
N MET A 250 1.52 -1.39 4.98
CA MET A 250 0.16 -1.93 4.96
C MET A 250 -0.24 -2.66 6.26
N ARG A 251 0.69 -3.41 6.87
CA ARG A 251 0.45 -4.05 8.17
C ARG A 251 0.28 -3.03 9.30
N LYS A 252 1.06 -1.94 9.31
CA LYS A 252 0.87 -0.81 10.25
C LYS A 252 -0.49 -0.15 10.05
N ILE A 253 -0.84 0.15 8.80
CA ILE A 253 -2.14 0.74 8.43
C ILE A 253 -3.29 -0.11 8.97
N ARG A 254 -3.21 -1.45 8.83
CA ARG A 254 -4.21 -2.37 9.35
C ARG A 254 -4.41 -2.26 10.87
N CYS A 255 -3.35 -1.98 11.62
CA CYS A 255 -3.40 -1.77 13.08
C CYS A 255 -4.00 -0.43 13.49
N LEU A 256 -3.79 0.61 12.69
CA LEU A 256 -4.33 1.95 12.94
C LEU A 256 -5.79 2.08 12.53
N LEU A 257 -6.21 1.36 11.48
CA LEU A 257 -7.57 1.40 10.96
C LEU A 257 -8.54 0.63 11.88
N ASN A 258 -9.66 1.27 12.21
CA ASN A 258 -10.72 0.63 12.96
C ASN A 258 -11.44 -0.47 12.15
N ASN A 259 -12.16 -1.36 12.82
CA ASN A 259 -12.74 -2.55 12.18
C ASN A 259 -13.82 -2.24 11.12
N ASN A 260 -14.44 -1.06 11.19
CA ASN A 260 -15.45 -0.62 10.23
C ASN A 260 -14.90 0.37 9.20
N GLY A 261 -13.60 0.68 9.28
CA GLY A 261 -12.98 1.79 8.60
C GLY A 261 -12.66 1.48 7.14
N PHE A 262 -12.39 2.53 6.39
CA PHE A 262 -12.02 2.44 4.98
C PHE A 262 -10.56 2.82 4.78
N LEU A 263 -9.82 1.98 4.05
CA LEU A 263 -8.53 2.35 3.50
C LEU A 263 -8.71 2.72 2.02
N PHE A 264 -8.35 3.95 1.68
CA PHE A 264 -8.28 4.46 0.31
C PHE A 264 -6.81 4.39 -0.14
N LEU A 265 -6.49 3.37 -0.94
CA LEU A 265 -5.13 3.04 -1.38
C LEU A 265 -4.98 3.37 -2.87
N GLY A 266 -4.30 4.47 -3.18
CA GLY A 266 -3.95 4.87 -4.54
C GLY A 266 -2.55 4.42 -4.93
N ILE A 267 -2.43 3.43 -5.83
CA ILE A 267 -1.15 2.80 -6.21
C ILE A 267 -1.09 2.50 -7.71
N PRO A 268 0.12 2.51 -8.32
CA PRO A 268 0.30 2.16 -9.72
C PRO A 268 0.11 0.65 -9.95
N ILE A 269 -0.81 0.28 -10.82
CA ILE A 269 -1.11 -1.09 -11.21
C ILE A 269 -0.61 -1.37 -12.63
N GLY A 270 0.05 -2.51 -12.82
CA GLY A 270 0.62 -2.92 -14.10
C GLY A 270 1.17 -4.35 -14.03
N VAL A 271 2.24 -4.64 -14.76
CA VAL A 271 3.05 -5.86 -14.52
C VAL A 271 3.92 -5.61 -13.28
N ASP A 272 4.08 -6.62 -12.43
CA ASP A 272 4.95 -6.56 -11.25
C ASP A 272 6.34 -6.03 -11.65
N ARG A 273 6.69 -4.86 -11.12
CA ARG A 273 7.93 -4.16 -11.47
C ARG A 273 8.46 -3.36 -10.31
N ILE A 274 9.79 -3.34 -10.19
CA ILE A 274 10.54 -2.46 -9.32
C ILE A 274 11.35 -1.50 -10.18
N HIS A 275 10.99 -0.21 -10.16
CA HIS A 275 11.87 0.86 -10.62
C HIS A 275 12.78 1.18 -9.43
N PHE A 276 13.86 0.43 -9.26
CA PHE A 276 14.62 0.45 -8.01
C PHE A 276 15.12 1.86 -7.69
N ASN A 277 15.12 2.18 -6.38
CA ASN A 277 15.21 3.51 -5.79
C ASN A 277 13.90 4.33 -5.92
N ALA A 278 13.31 4.43 -7.10
CA ALA A 278 12.12 5.26 -7.31
C ALA A 278 10.82 4.72 -6.68
N ASP A 279 10.26 3.64 -7.21
CA ASP A 279 8.93 3.14 -6.85
C ASP A 279 8.68 1.67 -7.29
N ARG A 280 7.53 1.12 -6.86
CA ARG A 280 7.00 -0.17 -7.30
C ARG A 280 5.78 0.03 -8.19
N VAL A 281 5.61 -0.84 -9.18
CA VAL A 281 4.34 -1.07 -9.87
C VAL A 281 3.82 -2.43 -9.44
N TYR A 282 2.56 -2.48 -9.02
CA TYR A 282 1.95 -3.70 -8.49
C TYR A 282 1.27 -4.49 -9.59
N GLY A 283 1.77 -5.70 -9.82
CA GLY A 283 1.10 -6.72 -10.61
C GLY A 283 0.34 -7.69 -9.72
N GLN A 284 -0.16 -8.76 -10.35
CA GLN A 284 -1.02 -9.74 -9.69
C GLN A 284 -0.32 -10.43 -8.50
N ILE A 285 1.01 -10.60 -8.52
CA ILE A 285 1.75 -11.27 -7.44
C ILE A 285 1.91 -10.32 -6.25
N ARG A 286 2.49 -9.14 -6.46
CA ARG A 286 2.77 -8.22 -5.34
C ARG A 286 1.49 -7.63 -4.76
N LEU A 287 0.49 -7.37 -5.61
CA LEU A 287 -0.80 -6.87 -5.17
C LEU A 287 -1.50 -7.88 -4.23
N ALA A 288 -1.46 -9.18 -4.53
CA ALA A 288 -2.01 -10.21 -3.67
C ALA A 288 -1.36 -10.21 -2.27
N MET A 289 -0.04 -10.00 -2.20
CA MET A 289 0.69 -9.89 -0.93
C MET A 289 0.37 -8.60 -0.19
N LEU A 290 0.26 -7.48 -0.92
CA LEU A 290 -0.01 -6.15 -0.38
C LEU A 290 -1.41 -6.05 0.23
N LEU A 291 -2.40 -6.70 -0.39
CA LEU A 291 -3.81 -6.65 0.01
C LEU A 291 -4.20 -7.71 1.05
N GLU A 292 -3.27 -8.55 1.50
CA GLU A 292 -3.55 -9.52 2.55
C GLU A 292 -4.07 -8.83 3.82
N GLY A 293 -5.12 -9.41 4.42
CA GLY A 293 -5.81 -8.81 5.56
C GLY A 293 -6.84 -7.73 5.20
N PHE A 294 -7.07 -7.48 3.90
CA PHE A 294 -8.06 -6.55 3.38
C PHE A 294 -8.96 -7.20 2.31
N LYS A 295 -10.17 -6.65 2.18
CA LYS A 295 -11.11 -6.94 1.10
C LYS A 295 -11.37 -5.69 0.29
N ILE A 296 -11.32 -5.81 -1.03
CA ILE A 296 -11.70 -4.74 -1.95
C ILE A 296 -13.22 -4.58 -1.95
N ILE A 297 -13.68 -3.34 -1.77
CA ILE A 297 -15.10 -2.96 -1.82
C ILE A 297 -15.40 -1.87 -2.84
N GLY A 298 -14.37 -1.26 -3.42
CA GLY A 298 -14.49 -0.29 -4.50
C GLY A 298 -13.15 -0.12 -5.20
N ILE A 299 -13.18 0.19 -6.50
CA ILE A 299 -12.00 0.52 -7.29
C ILE A 299 -12.39 1.74 -8.13
N PHE A 300 -11.53 2.74 -8.17
CA PHE A 300 -11.75 3.97 -8.94
C PHE A 300 -10.58 4.22 -9.87
N LEU A 301 -10.89 4.73 -11.06
CA LEU A 301 -9.93 5.33 -11.98
C LEU A 301 -10.51 6.67 -12.45
N HIS A 302 -9.79 7.75 -12.18
CA HIS A 302 -10.30 9.11 -12.37
C HIS A 302 -11.61 9.35 -11.59
N GLU A 303 -12.74 9.48 -12.28
CA GLU A 303 -14.06 9.74 -11.71
C GLU A 303 -14.99 8.51 -11.78
N GLU A 304 -14.49 7.41 -12.34
CA GLU A 304 -15.29 6.21 -12.64
C GLU A 304 -15.05 5.08 -11.65
N ILE A 305 -16.11 4.32 -11.36
CA ILE A 305 -16.01 3.05 -10.65
C ILE A 305 -15.57 1.97 -11.65
N VAL A 306 -14.58 1.19 -11.27
CA VAL A 306 -14.01 0.11 -12.09
C VAL A 306 -14.36 -1.24 -11.47
N GLU A 307 -14.81 -2.19 -12.29
CA GLU A 307 -14.94 -3.58 -11.86
C GLU A 307 -13.59 -4.29 -11.84
N MET A 308 -13.38 -5.21 -10.89
CA MET A 308 -12.13 -5.98 -10.76
C MET A 308 -11.65 -6.62 -12.07
N LYS A 309 -12.57 -7.23 -12.82
CA LYS A 309 -12.27 -7.87 -14.13
C LYS A 309 -11.76 -6.91 -15.21
N ASN A 310 -11.98 -5.60 -15.02
CA ASN A 310 -11.58 -4.56 -15.96
C ASN A 310 -10.25 -3.89 -15.59
N ILE A 311 -9.64 -4.24 -14.45
CA ILE A 311 -8.28 -3.80 -14.11
C ILE A 311 -7.29 -4.31 -15.16
N LYS A 312 -6.38 -3.44 -15.60
CA LYS A 312 -5.36 -3.77 -16.60
C LYS A 312 -4.00 -3.94 -15.96
N PHE A 313 -3.54 -5.18 -15.86
CA PHE A 313 -2.16 -5.52 -15.48
C PHE A 313 -1.23 -5.45 -16.69
N GLY A 314 -1.14 -4.27 -17.31
CA GLY A 314 -0.39 -4.00 -18.54
C GLY A 314 1.04 -3.47 -18.29
N PHE A 315 1.81 -3.33 -19.37
CA PHE A 315 3.16 -2.73 -19.30
C PHE A 315 3.13 -1.23 -19.00
N GLU A 316 2.11 -0.53 -19.46
CA GLU A 316 1.83 0.87 -19.11
C GLU A 316 1.02 0.88 -17.80
N PRO A 317 1.62 1.29 -16.68
CA PRO A 317 0.91 1.32 -15.41
C PRO A 317 -0.16 2.41 -15.39
N ARG A 318 -1.20 2.20 -14.60
CA ARG A 318 -2.21 3.22 -14.27
C ARG A 318 -2.41 3.25 -12.76
N GLN A 319 -2.64 4.43 -12.20
CA GLN A 319 -2.87 4.58 -10.78
C GLN A 319 -4.36 4.45 -10.45
N TYR A 320 -4.71 3.29 -9.91
CA TYR A 320 -6.06 3.03 -9.42
C TYR A 320 -6.13 3.36 -7.94
N LEU A 321 -7.32 3.78 -7.50
CA LEU A 321 -7.64 3.92 -6.08
C LEU A 321 -8.54 2.77 -5.63
N PHE A 322 -8.02 1.93 -4.75
CA PHE A 322 -8.77 0.86 -4.10
C PHE A 322 -9.39 1.37 -2.81
N VAL A 323 -10.67 1.05 -2.60
CA VAL A 323 -11.32 1.18 -1.30
C VAL A 323 -11.36 -0.19 -0.67
N LEU A 324 -10.74 -0.29 0.50
CA LEU A 324 -10.46 -1.53 1.21
C LEU A 324 -11.12 -1.52 2.59
N LYS A 325 -11.55 -2.70 3.04
CA LYS A 325 -12.00 -2.97 4.42
C LYS A 325 -11.13 -4.06 5.04
N LYS A 326 -10.89 -4.00 6.34
CA LYS A 326 -10.23 -5.10 7.07
C LYS A 326 -11.04 -6.38 6.90
N THR A 327 -10.35 -7.49 6.63
CA THR A 327 -10.95 -8.80 6.85
C THR A 327 -10.94 -9.11 8.35
N PRO A 328 -12.01 -9.75 8.88
CA PRO A 328 -12.00 -10.27 10.24
C PRO A 328 -10.78 -11.19 10.43
N ILE A 329 -10.20 -11.14 11.63
CA ILE A 329 -9.07 -12.01 12.02
C ILE A 329 -9.53 -13.45 12.11
#